data_AF-A0A382JAX7-F1
#
_entry.id   AF-A0A382JAX7-F1
#
_cell.length_a   1.000
_cell.length_b   1.000
_cell.length_c   1.000
_cell.angle_alpha   90.00
_cell.angle_beta   90.00
_cell.angle_gamma   90.00
#
_symmetry.space_group_name_H-M   'P 1'
#
loop_
_entity.id
_entity.type
_entity.pdbx_description
1 polymer ?
#
loop_
_entity_poly.entity_id
_entity_poly.type
_entity_poly.pdbx_seq_one_letter_code
_entity_poly.pdbx_strand_id
1 'polypeptide(L)'
;PDFDIEHYKGTYVSSSGVEYGGRQRAYRRYMGGSSSNPIYNNPLWTIYEQKAGTKVDRFMMTNEMTIMPDDKTSFVIRAGIDAWGDDRSWFFPIGSSGSRNSGVFAEDALTNREVNYDFIARRNVDLGSMSLNVTAGYNWWDRAYNRTSFNISSFLVNTDKETVNVNTAAEASTVDNSKLFIRSGRTYGLLSLSAMDNLFVNFSGVSEEHSTISDPYFYPAMDLAYQFTDMLAGTPLSFGKFRLAWGQVGVRPSAHRFETLAESGFSYSAYSDPLDVSLFGGGYRVDDDKGNPSLKPELKTETEFGLDMRFLDDRFSLSITSYQNNIEDMLINVSKSPSTGYDTQYMNA
;
A
#
# COMPACT_ATOMS: atom_id res chain seq x y z
N PRO A 1 37.82 -15.51 16.82
CA PRO A 1 37.00 -14.36 16.39
C PRO A 1 37.68 -13.04 16.79
N ASP A 2 37.82 -12.08 15.87
CA ASP A 2 38.60 -10.84 16.09
C ASP A 2 38.01 -9.88 17.15
N PHE A 3 36.79 -10.11 17.64
CA PHE A 3 36.22 -9.35 18.75
C PHE A 3 35.08 -10.12 19.43
N ASP A 4 35.10 -10.14 20.76
CA ASP A 4 34.05 -10.74 21.59
C ASP A 4 33.04 -9.67 22.05
N ILE A 5 31.77 -9.90 21.71
CA ILE A 5 30.63 -9.04 22.02
C ILE A 5 29.67 -9.65 23.06
N GLU A 6 29.98 -10.84 23.60
CA GLU A 6 29.13 -11.55 24.58
C GLU A 6 28.74 -10.64 25.75
N HIS A 7 29.72 -9.86 26.25
CA HIS A 7 29.48 -8.80 27.21
C HIS A 7 29.09 -7.48 26.52
N TYR A 8 27.81 -7.36 26.16
CA TYR A 8 27.25 -6.17 25.51
C TYR A 8 26.73 -5.11 26.49
N LYS A 9 26.70 -5.41 27.80
CA LYS A 9 26.41 -4.47 28.89
C LYS A 9 27.62 -4.34 29.83
N GLY A 10 27.80 -3.16 30.42
CA GLY A 10 28.84 -2.90 31.41
C GLY A 10 28.56 -1.65 32.25
N THR A 11 29.55 -1.23 33.03
CA THR A 11 29.47 -0.04 33.89
C THR A 11 30.37 1.06 33.35
N TYR A 12 29.80 2.21 33.02
CA TYR A 12 30.54 3.44 32.72
C TYR A 12 30.83 4.18 34.02
N VAL A 13 32.05 4.68 34.22
CA VAL A 13 32.39 5.55 35.36
C VAL A 13 32.81 6.90 34.81
N SER A 14 32.14 7.97 35.24
CA SER A 14 32.49 9.33 34.82
C SER A 14 33.84 9.79 35.39
N SER A 15 34.39 10.87 34.86
CA SER A 15 35.57 11.55 35.43
C SER A 15 35.37 12.03 36.87
N SER A 16 34.12 12.23 37.31
CA SER A 16 33.74 12.55 38.69
C SER A 16 33.53 11.32 39.58
N GLY A 17 33.76 10.11 39.07
CA GLY A 17 33.61 8.85 39.81
C GLY A 17 32.18 8.34 39.92
N VAL A 18 31.22 8.90 39.17
CA VAL A 18 29.82 8.43 39.17
C VAL A 18 29.72 7.20 38.29
N GLU A 19 29.22 6.10 38.86
CA GLU A 19 29.00 4.85 38.15
C GLU A 19 27.62 4.79 37.49
N TYR A 20 27.58 4.34 36.25
CA TYR A 20 26.38 4.11 35.46
C TYR A 20 26.38 2.66 35.00
N GLY A 21 25.69 1.79 35.74
CA GLY A 21 25.57 0.36 35.44
C GLY A 21 24.58 0.03 34.31
N GLY A 22 24.68 -1.18 33.77
CA GLY A 22 23.75 -1.72 32.76
C GLY A 22 23.83 -1.02 31.40
N ARG A 23 24.92 -0.31 31.12
CA ARG A 23 25.12 0.49 29.90
C ARG A 23 25.59 -0.39 28.76
N GLN A 24 25.01 -0.14 27.58
CA GLN A 24 25.44 -0.79 26.36
C GLN A 24 26.90 -0.48 26.01
N ARG A 25 27.65 -1.53 25.68
CA ARG A 25 29.01 -1.45 25.12
C ARG A 25 28.95 -1.38 23.60
N ALA A 26 29.17 -0.19 23.02
CA ALA A 26 29.21 -0.03 21.55
C ALA A 26 30.23 -0.96 20.88
N TYR A 27 30.00 -1.29 19.61
CA TYR A 27 30.93 -2.06 18.79
C TYR A 27 32.36 -1.47 18.86
N ARG A 28 33.35 -2.32 19.21
CA ARG A 28 34.77 -1.98 19.40
C ARG A 28 35.12 -1.06 20.58
N ARG A 29 34.22 -0.80 21.53
CA ARG A 29 34.56 -0.07 22.76
C ARG A 29 35.00 -0.99 23.91
N TYR A 30 35.85 -0.46 24.80
CA TYR A 30 36.21 -1.12 26.07
C TYR A 30 34.99 -1.22 27.00
N MET A 31 35.00 -2.17 27.95
CA MET A 31 33.91 -2.34 28.90
C MET A 31 33.70 -1.06 29.71
N GLY A 32 32.50 -0.50 29.66
CA GLY A 32 32.15 0.79 30.27
C GLY A 32 32.15 1.99 29.32
N GLY A 33 32.92 1.96 28.23
CA GLY A 33 32.95 3.04 27.24
C GLY A 33 33.43 4.41 27.77
N SER A 34 33.58 5.39 26.87
CA SER A 34 34.08 6.74 27.19
C SER A 34 32.97 7.78 27.40
N SER A 35 31.70 7.36 27.37
CA SER A 35 30.53 8.22 27.48
C SER A 35 29.36 7.42 28.05
N SER A 36 28.41 8.13 28.67
CA SER A 36 27.19 7.55 29.25
C SER A 36 26.30 6.85 28.21
N ASN A 37 26.36 7.28 26.94
CA ASN A 37 25.60 6.70 25.83
C ASN A 37 26.49 6.45 24.61
N PRO A 38 26.38 5.30 23.94
CA PRO A 38 27.13 5.01 22.72
C PRO A 38 26.51 5.65 21.48
N ILE A 39 27.34 5.93 20.46
CA ILE A 39 26.90 6.51 19.18
C ILE A 39 26.13 5.48 18.34
N TYR A 40 26.55 4.21 18.41
CA TYR A 40 25.92 3.08 17.71
C TYR A 40 25.56 1.98 18.70
N ASN A 41 24.44 1.30 18.43
CA ASN A 41 24.06 0.14 19.22
C ASN A 41 25.04 -1.03 18.99
N ASN A 42 25.29 -1.77 20.06
CA ASN A 42 25.78 -3.13 19.98
C ASN A 42 24.68 -4.01 19.38
N PRO A 43 24.98 -4.89 18.42
CA PRO A 43 23.99 -5.80 17.87
C PRO A 43 23.21 -6.61 18.93
N LEU A 44 23.87 -7.08 20.00
CA LEU A 44 23.19 -7.84 21.06
C LEU A 44 22.23 -7.01 21.90
N TRP A 45 22.50 -5.71 22.10
CA TRP A 45 21.54 -4.82 22.76
C TRP A 45 20.30 -4.59 21.90
N THR A 46 20.48 -4.38 20.59
CA THR A 46 19.35 -4.25 19.68
C THR A 46 18.46 -5.50 19.71
N ILE A 47 19.06 -6.69 19.82
CA ILE A 47 18.33 -7.96 19.85
C ILE A 47 17.65 -8.20 21.20
N TYR A 48 18.33 -7.95 22.33
CA TYR A 48 17.86 -8.37 23.64
C TYR A 48 17.15 -7.28 24.45
N GLU A 49 17.34 -6.00 24.12
CA GLU A 49 16.86 -4.88 24.94
C GLU A 49 15.83 -4.00 24.22
N GLN A 50 15.90 -3.92 22.90
CA GLN A 50 14.92 -3.17 22.10
C GLN A 50 13.78 -4.09 21.68
N LYS A 51 12.57 -3.56 21.64
CA LYS A 51 11.40 -4.31 21.18
C LYS A 51 10.72 -3.57 20.03
N ALA A 52 10.22 -4.35 19.09
CA ALA A 52 9.40 -3.91 17.97
C ALA A 52 8.28 -4.94 17.79
N GLY A 53 7.20 -4.78 18.55
CA GLY A 53 6.06 -5.69 18.56
C GLY A 53 5.05 -5.31 17.48
N THR A 54 4.38 -6.31 16.90
CA THR A 54 3.17 -6.10 16.10
C THR A 54 2.15 -7.17 16.48
N LYS A 55 0.89 -6.76 16.62
CA LYS A 55 -0.23 -7.66 16.86
C LYS A 55 -1.36 -7.29 15.91
N VAL A 56 -1.75 -8.25 15.07
CA VAL A 56 -2.84 -8.07 14.11
C VAL A 56 -3.99 -9.00 14.45
N ASP A 57 -5.16 -8.41 14.70
CA ASP A 57 -6.42 -9.12 14.82
C ASP A 57 -7.26 -8.81 13.57
N ARG A 58 -7.57 -9.82 12.75
CA ARG A 58 -8.26 -9.65 11.46
C ARG A 58 -9.47 -10.57 11.35
N PHE A 59 -10.58 -9.99 10.94
CA PHE A 59 -11.82 -10.67 10.58
C PHE A 59 -12.09 -10.48 9.09
N MET A 60 -12.27 -11.58 8.37
CA MET A 60 -12.63 -11.59 6.96
C MET A 60 -13.82 -12.52 6.75
N MET A 61 -14.78 -12.06 5.95
CA MET A 61 -15.94 -12.86 5.60
C MET A 61 -16.41 -12.49 4.19
N THR A 62 -16.75 -13.50 3.40
CA THR A 62 -17.40 -13.33 2.10
C THR A 62 -18.61 -14.24 2.05
N ASN A 63 -19.76 -13.69 1.66
CA ASN A 63 -20.98 -14.42 1.39
C ASN A 63 -21.34 -14.23 -0.08
N GLU A 64 -21.80 -15.30 -0.72
CA GLU A 64 -22.26 -15.27 -2.10
C GLU A 64 -23.59 -16.00 -2.21
N MET A 65 -24.53 -15.38 -2.92
CA MET A 65 -25.80 -15.97 -3.30
C MET A 65 -25.89 -15.97 -4.83
N THR A 66 -26.12 -17.14 -5.41
CA THR A 66 -26.38 -17.28 -6.84
C THR A 66 -27.81 -17.73 -7.06
N ILE A 67 -28.57 -16.97 -7.85
CA ILE A 67 -29.94 -17.26 -8.26
C ILE A 67 -29.91 -17.62 -9.74
N MET A 68 -30.47 -18.78 -10.11
CA MET A 68 -30.53 -19.28 -11.48
C MET A 68 -31.99 -19.50 -11.88
N PRO A 69 -32.67 -18.50 -12.48
CA PRO A 69 -34.06 -18.66 -12.92
C PRO A 69 -34.24 -19.71 -14.02
N ASP A 70 -33.19 -19.93 -14.82
CA ASP A 70 -33.11 -20.93 -15.88
C ASP A 70 -31.65 -21.41 -16.02
N ASP A 71 -31.41 -22.32 -16.97
CA ASP A 71 -30.10 -22.91 -17.26
C ASP A 71 -29.09 -21.94 -17.91
N LYS A 72 -29.57 -20.79 -18.41
CA LYS A 72 -28.76 -19.83 -19.18
C LYS A 72 -28.52 -18.53 -18.44
N THR A 73 -29.24 -18.27 -17.35
CA THR A 73 -29.23 -16.99 -16.64
C THR A 73 -28.79 -17.20 -15.19
N SER A 74 -27.84 -16.39 -14.71
CA SER A 74 -27.47 -16.35 -13.30
C SER A 74 -27.37 -14.92 -12.79
N PHE A 75 -27.89 -14.69 -11.59
CA PHE A 75 -27.69 -13.48 -10.81
C PHE A 75 -26.83 -13.82 -9.60
N VAL A 76 -25.73 -13.11 -9.42
CA VAL A 76 -24.81 -13.27 -8.29
C VAL A 76 -24.88 -12.01 -7.44
N ILE A 77 -25.09 -12.22 -6.15
CA ILE A 77 -24.95 -11.18 -5.13
C ILE A 77 -23.82 -11.63 -4.23
N ARG A 78 -22.75 -10.84 -4.14
CA ARG A 78 -21.61 -11.10 -3.26
C ARG A 78 -21.42 -9.95 -2.30
N ALA A 79 -21.23 -10.26 -1.03
CA ALA A 79 -20.90 -9.28 0.00
C ALA A 79 -19.67 -9.76 0.76
N GLY A 80 -18.65 -8.91 0.83
CA GLY A 80 -17.39 -9.16 1.52
C GLY A 80 -17.12 -8.07 2.55
N ILE A 81 -16.53 -8.47 3.67
CA ILE A 81 -15.95 -7.57 4.66
C ILE A 81 -14.57 -8.06 5.06
N ASP A 82 -13.65 -7.12 5.18
CA ASP A 82 -12.31 -7.31 5.70
C ASP A 82 -12.04 -6.20 6.71
N ALA A 83 -11.92 -6.57 7.98
CA ALA A 83 -11.68 -5.65 9.06
C ALA A 83 -10.50 -6.13 9.88
N TRP A 84 -9.55 -5.23 10.15
CA TRP A 84 -8.42 -5.53 11.00
C TRP A 84 -8.04 -4.38 11.92
N GLY A 85 -7.50 -4.75 13.07
CA GLY A 85 -6.72 -3.90 13.96
C GLY A 85 -5.27 -4.35 13.95
N ASP A 86 -4.33 -3.41 13.93
CA ASP A 86 -2.89 -3.66 14.00
C ASP A 86 -2.28 -2.70 15.03
N ASP A 87 -1.82 -3.26 16.14
CA ASP A 87 -1.09 -2.54 17.18
C ASP A 87 0.40 -2.79 16.99
N ARG A 88 1.16 -1.72 16.75
CA ARG A 88 2.62 -1.76 16.55
C ARG A 88 3.29 -1.00 17.66
N SER A 89 4.12 -1.67 18.46
CA SER A 89 4.86 -1.03 19.55
C SER A 89 6.35 -0.98 19.26
N TRP A 90 7.00 0.10 19.65
CA TRP A 90 8.46 0.22 19.66
C TRP A 90 8.93 0.68 21.02
N PHE A 91 9.89 -0.06 21.59
CA PHE A 91 10.46 0.22 22.89
C PHE A 91 11.98 0.27 22.81
N PHE A 92 12.53 1.37 23.29
CA PHE A 92 13.95 1.62 23.41
C PHE A 92 14.25 1.99 24.86
N PRO A 93 14.98 1.16 25.62
CA PRO A 93 15.36 1.51 26.98
C PRO A 93 16.41 2.62 27.01
N ILE A 94 16.55 3.26 28.18
CA ILE A 94 17.61 4.25 28.45
C ILE A 94 18.97 3.61 28.13
N GLY A 95 19.83 4.36 27.41
CA GLY A 95 21.15 3.89 26.99
C GLY A 95 21.20 3.29 25.57
N SER A 96 20.06 3.21 24.89
CA SER A 96 20.03 3.03 23.43
C SER A 96 20.78 4.16 22.71
N SER A 97 21.31 3.92 21.52
CA SER A 97 22.10 4.91 20.80
C SER A 97 21.25 6.01 20.12
N GLY A 98 21.88 7.12 19.76
CA GLY A 98 21.26 8.20 18.98
C GLY A 98 20.20 8.99 19.75
N SER A 99 19.16 9.42 19.05
CA SER A 99 18.04 10.21 19.62
C SER A 99 17.15 9.43 20.61
N ARG A 100 17.41 8.14 20.81
CA ARG A 100 16.63 7.25 21.69
C ARG A 100 17.33 6.99 23.03
N ASN A 101 18.41 7.71 23.31
CA ASN A 101 19.27 7.47 24.47
C ASN A 101 18.60 7.72 25.82
N SER A 102 17.61 8.59 25.85
CA SER A 102 16.82 8.93 27.03
C SER A 102 15.65 7.96 27.24
N GLY A 103 15.51 6.94 26.38
CA GLY A 103 14.39 6.01 26.37
C GLY A 103 13.23 6.51 25.52
N VAL A 104 12.59 5.60 24.79
CA VAL A 104 11.44 5.87 23.93
C VAL A 104 10.47 4.71 23.99
N PHE A 105 9.17 5.02 24.13
CA PHE A 105 8.09 4.08 23.89
C PHE A 105 7.09 4.72 22.94
N ALA A 106 6.78 4.04 21.85
CA ALA A 106 5.88 4.52 20.83
C ALA A 106 4.94 3.41 20.40
N GLU A 107 3.73 3.78 20.01
CA GLU A 107 2.76 2.84 19.49
C GLU A 107 1.99 3.46 18.32
N ASP A 108 1.73 2.65 17.31
CA ASP A 108 0.69 2.92 16.33
C ASP A 108 -0.47 1.95 16.56
N ALA A 109 -1.66 2.48 16.77
CA ALA A 109 -2.92 1.73 16.74
C ALA A 109 -3.62 2.00 15.40
N LEU A 110 -3.61 1.02 14.51
CA LEU A 110 -4.19 1.10 13.18
C LEU A 110 -5.49 0.31 13.13
N THR A 111 -6.50 0.85 12.46
CA THR A 111 -7.71 0.11 12.09
C THR A 111 -8.03 0.32 10.61
N ASN A 112 -8.53 -0.73 9.98
CA ASN A 112 -9.00 -0.69 8.60
C ASN A 112 -10.24 -1.54 8.48
N ARG A 113 -11.24 -1.02 7.79
CA ARG A 113 -12.45 -1.75 7.40
C ARG A 113 -12.69 -1.51 5.93
N GLU A 114 -12.73 -2.59 5.17
CA GLU A 114 -13.11 -2.64 3.77
C GLU A 114 -14.36 -3.48 3.62
N VAL A 115 -15.34 -2.95 2.91
CA VAL A 115 -16.54 -3.70 2.52
C VAL A 115 -16.67 -3.65 1.01
N ASN A 116 -17.10 -4.77 0.44
CA ASN A 116 -17.22 -4.94 -0.99
C ASN A 116 -18.55 -5.61 -1.33
N TYR A 117 -19.30 -5.07 -2.28
CA TYR A 117 -20.59 -5.60 -2.71
C TYR A 117 -20.61 -5.72 -4.23
N ASP A 118 -20.84 -6.92 -4.74
CA ASP A 118 -20.99 -7.19 -6.17
C ASP A 118 -22.43 -7.62 -6.47
N PHE A 119 -22.99 -7.04 -7.53
CA PHE A 119 -24.22 -7.46 -8.16
C PHE A 119 -23.91 -7.80 -9.61
N ILE A 120 -24.04 -9.07 -9.99
CA ILE A 120 -23.62 -9.56 -11.32
C ILE A 120 -24.79 -10.29 -11.98
N ALA A 121 -25.14 -9.89 -13.19
CA ALA A 121 -26.06 -10.61 -14.05
C ALA A 121 -25.27 -11.25 -15.20
N ARG A 122 -25.51 -12.54 -15.46
CA ARG A 122 -24.90 -13.28 -16.56
C ARG A 122 -25.97 -14.01 -17.35
N ARG A 123 -25.89 -13.96 -18.68
CA ARG A 123 -26.79 -14.71 -19.57
C ARG A 123 -26.01 -15.32 -20.73
N ASN A 124 -26.21 -16.61 -20.96
CA ASN A 124 -25.78 -17.28 -22.19
C ASN A 124 -26.88 -17.18 -23.25
N VAL A 125 -26.49 -16.84 -24.48
CA VAL A 125 -27.35 -16.75 -25.64
C VAL A 125 -26.77 -17.63 -26.74
N ASP A 126 -27.48 -18.70 -27.08
CA ASP A 126 -27.15 -19.56 -28.21
C ASP A 126 -27.52 -18.88 -29.54
N LEU A 127 -26.55 -18.75 -30.44
CA LEU A 127 -26.68 -18.13 -31.75
C LEU A 127 -26.46 -19.16 -32.88
N GLY A 128 -26.77 -20.43 -32.62
CA GLY A 128 -26.54 -21.55 -33.54
C GLY A 128 -25.11 -22.09 -33.43
N SER A 129 -24.24 -21.77 -34.38
CA SER A 129 -22.82 -22.18 -34.37
C SER A 129 -21.93 -21.30 -33.48
N MET A 130 -22.54 -20.34 -32.77
CA MET A 130 -21.87 -19.42 -31.87
C MET A 130 -22.63 -19.38 -30.53
N SER A 131 -21.92 -19.08 -29.46
CA SER A 131 -22.48 -18.81 -28.14
C SER A 131 -21.98 -17.44 -27.67
N LEU A 132 -22.90 -16.61 -27.18
CA LEU A 132 -22.61 -15.31 -26.61
C LEU A 132 -22.91 -15.34 -25.10
N ASN A 133 -21.90 -15.12 -24.27
CA ASN A 133 -22.08 -14.84 -22.86
C ASN A 133 -22.09 -13.33 -22.63
N VAL A 134 -23.18 -12.83 -22.06
CA VAL A 134 -23.34 -11.44 -21.67
C VAL A 134 -23.24 -11.37 -20.15
N THR A 135 -22.30 -10.57 -19.66
CA THR A 135 -22.16 -10.25 -18.23
C THR A 135 -22.32 -8.75 -18.03
N ALA A 136 -23.11 -8.35 -17.05
CA ALA A 136 -23.20 -6.99 -16.56
C ALA A 136 -23.05 -7.01 -15.04
N GLY A 137 -22.37 -6.03 -14.47
CA GLY A 137 -22.23 -5.97 -13.03
C GLY A 137 -22.03 -4.57 -12.49
N TYR A 138 -22.32 -4.45 -11.20
CA TYR A 138 -22.06 -3.27 -10.40
C TYR A 138 -21.32 -3.70 -9.13
N ASN A 139 -20.23 -3.01 -8.85
CA ASN A 139 -19.43 -3.20 -7.67
C ASN A 139 -19.45 -1.91 -6.83
N TRP A 140 -19.66 -2.04 -5.52
CA TRP A 140 -19.53 -0.96 -4.56
C TRP A 140 -18.50 -1.31 -3.49
N TRP A 141 -17.49 -0.47 -3.34
CA TRP A 141 -16.39 -0.65 -2.38
C TRP A 141 -16.27 0.57 -1.48
N ASP A 142 -16.10 0.33 -0.18
CA ASP A 142 -15.93 1.36 0.85
C ASP A 142 -14.80 0.95 1.79
N ARG A 143 -13.89 1.89 2.03
CA ARG A 143 -12.75 1.75 2.93
C ARG A 143 -12.73 2.87 3.95
N ALA A 144 -12.62 2.49 5.21
CA ALA A 144 -12.33 3.38 6.32
C ALA A 144 -11.04 2.93 7.00
N TYR A 145 -10.07 3.82 7.07
CA TYR A 145 -8.79 3.61 7.73
C TYR A 145 -8.57 4.67 8.80
N ASN A 146 -8.03 4.28 9.94
CA ASN A 146 -7.63 5.19 11.01
C ASN A 146 -6.27 4.73 11.56
N ARG A 147 -5.41 5.69 11.85
CA ARG A 147 -4.18 5.49 12.61
C ARG A 147 -4.13 6.50 13.73
N THR A 148 -3.93 6.02 14.94
CA THR A 148 -3.56 6.85 16.08
C THR A 148 -2.15 6.47 16.48
N SER A 149 -1.27 7.46 16.58
CA SER A 149 0.12 7.24 16.96
C SER A 149 0.41 8.00 18.24
N PHE A 150 1.20 7.42 19.14
CA PHE A 150 1.84 8.20 20.20
C PHE A 150 3.32 7.89 20.28
N ASN A 151 4.07 8.86 20.77
CA ASN A 151 5.46 8.70 21.14
C ASN A 151 5.67 9.32 22.51
N ILE A 152 6.33 8.61 23.41
CA ILE A 152 6.90 9.19 24.62
C ILE A 152 8.41 9.02 24.59
N SER A 153 9.12 10.04 25.02
CA SER A 153 10.57 10.06 25.10
C SER A 153 11.02 10.51 26.48
N SER A 154 12.32 10.41 26.76
CA SER A 154 12.91 10.91 28.01
C SER A 154 12.31 10.26 29.25
N PHE A 155 12.61 8.99 29.47
CA PHE A 155 12.13 8.26 30.64
C PHE A 155 12.77 8.78 31.93
N LEU A 156 11.97 8.94 32.98
CA LEU A 156 12.43 9.30 34.34
C LEU A 156 13.29 8.21 34.98
N VAL A 157 12.99 6.95 34.64
CA VAL A 157 13.59 5.77 35.24
C VAL A 157 13.95 4.75 34.17
N ASN A 158 15.05 4.03 34.39
CA ASN A 158 15.38 2.90 33.53
C ASN A 158 14.41 1.74 33.83
N THR A 159 13.71 1.27 32.81
CA THR A 159 12.65 0.25 32.92
C THR A 159 12.68 -0.65 31.69
N ASP A 160 12.15 -1.86 31.84
CA ASP A 160 11.82 -2.81 30.77
C ASP A 160 10.31 -2.84 30.44
N LYS A 161 9.52 -2.05 31.16
CA LYS A 161 8.07 -1.94 31.01
C LYS A 161 7.69 -0.96 29.90
N GLU A 162 6.88 -1.45 28.98
CA GLU A 162 6.23 -0.70 27.90
C GLU A 162 5.04 0.07 28.47
N THR A 163 5.28 1.26 29.02
CA THR A 163 4.24 2.09 29.64
C THR A 163 4.50 3.57 29.45
N VAL A 164 3.44 4.37 29.34
CA VAL A 164 3.54 5.83 29.24
C VAL A 164 3.88 6.52 30.58
N ASN A 165 3.73 5.82 31.71
CA ASN A 165 3.91 6.39 33.06
C ASN A 165 5.36 6.73 33.43
N VAL A 166 6.33 6.42 32.56
CA VAL A 166 7.74 6.80 32.76
C VAL A 166 8.10 8.14 32.11
N ASN A 167 7.14 8.77 31.44
CA ASN A 167 7.30 10.06 30.81
C ASN A 167 7.69 11.16 31.83
N THR A 168 8.67 11.99 31.49
CA THR A 168 9.16 13.10 32.34
C THR A 168 8.23 14.30 32.37
N ALA A 169 7.57 14.61 31.25
CA ALA A 169 6.79 15.83 31.08
C ALA A 169 5.82 15.71 29.89
N ALA A 170 4.73 16.47 29.87
CA ALA A 170 3.77 16.42 28.76
C ALA A 170 4.42 16.75 27.41
N GLU A 171 5.40 17.63 27.42
CA GLU A 171 6.18 18.10 26.26
C GLU A 171 7.09 17.01 25.67
N ALA A 172 7.38 15.95 26.42
CA ALA A 172 8.14 14.79 25.93
C ALA A 172 7.25 13.70 25.32
N SER A 173 5.96 13.99 25.15
CA SER A 173 4.96 13.14 24.49
C SER A 173 4.40 13.80 23.24
N THR A 174 4.18 13.00 22.20
CA THR A 174 3.42 13.42 21.00
C THR A 174 2.28 12.45 20.73
N VAL A 175 1.20 12.96 20.16
CA VAL A 175 0.06 12.19 19.69
C VAL A 175 -0.33 12.70 18.31
N ASP A 176 -0.58 11.77 17.40
CA ASP A 176 -1.04 12.04 16.04
C ASP A 176 -2.26 11.18 15.70
N ASN A 177 -3.14 11.70 14.84
CA ASN A 177 -4.26 10.94 14.32
C ASN A 177 -4.49 11.23 12.83
N SER A 178 -4.61 10.16 12.04
CA SER A 178 -4.92 10.22 10.62
C SER A 178 -6.12 9.33 10.30
N LYS A 179 -7.06 9.85 9.52
CA LYS A 179 -8.26 9.14 9.06
C LYS A 179 -8.39 9.26 7.56
N LEU A 180 -8.75 8.16 6.91
CA LEU A 180 -8.95 8.10 5.47
C LEU A 180 -10.25 7.36 5.16
N PHE A 181 -11.12 8.02 4.42
CA PHE A 181 -12.38 7.45 3.93
C PHE A 181 -12.39 7.50 2.41
N ILE A 182 -12.55 6.35 1.78
CA ILE A 182 -12.56 6.23 0.33
C ILE A 182 -13.71 5.31 -0.09
N ARG A 183 -14.41 5.69 -1.16
CA ARG A 183 -15.47 4.88 -1.78
C ARG A 183 -15.33 4.83 -3.29
N SER A 184 -15.76 3.72 -3.87
CA SER A 184 -15.86 3.57 -5.32
C SER A 184 -17.13 2.84 -5.75
N GLY A 185 -17.68 3.24 -6.88
CA GLY A 185 -18.69 2.49 -7.63
C GLY A 185 -18.09 2.07 -8.96
N ARG A 186 -18.26 0.81 -9.38
CA ARG A 186 -17.75 0.30 -10.65
C ARG A 186 -18.84 -0.43 -11.39
N THR A 187 -19.31 0.16 -12.48
CA THR A 187 -20.26 -0.48 -13.41
C THR A 187 -19.48 -1.09 -14.56
N TYR A 188 -19.74 -2.35 -14.90
CA TYR A 188 -19.02 -3.02 -15.98
C TYR A 188 -19.92 -3.93 -16.81
N GLY A 189 -19.52 -4.13 -18.06
CA GLY A 189 -20.12 -5.07 -18.99
C GLY A 189 -19.04 -5.86 -19.72
N LEU A 190 -19.35 -7.11 -20.04
CA LEU A 190 -18.52 -8.03 -20.82
C LEU A 190 -19.41 -8.82 -21.78
N LEU A 191 -19.03 -8.81 -23.06
CA LEU A 191 -19.59 -9.61 -24.12
C LEU A 191 -18.54 -10.61 -24.57
N SER A 192 -18.79 -11.90 -24.36
CA SER A 192 -17.88 -12.99 -24.69
C SER A 192 -18.49 -13.88 -25.76
N LEU A 193 -17.99 -13.77 -26.98
CA LEU A 193 -18.40 -14.57 -28.13
C LEU A 193 -17.45 -15.75 -28.30
N SER A 194 -18.01 -16.96 -28.41
CA SER A 194 -17.30 -18.16 -28.85
C SER A 194 -17.93 -18.68 -30.13
N ALA A 195 -17.13 -18.96 -31.15
CA ALA A 195 -17.57 -19.44 -32.45
C ALA A 195 -16.73 -20.64 -32.92
N MET A 196 -17.39 -21.65 -33.51
CA MET A 196 -16.74 -22.80 -34.16
C MET A 196 -15.71 -23.54 -33.28
N ASP A 197 -15.88 -23.48 -31.96
CA ASP A 197 -14.99 -24.06 -30.95
C ASP A 197 -13.52 -23.60 -30.98
N ASN A 198 -13.18 -22.64 -31.83
CA ASN A 198 -11.80 -22.23 -32.08
C ASN A 198 -11.58 -20.72 -32.10
N LEU A 199 -12.64 -19.90 -32.17
CA LEU A 199 -12.55 -18.44 -32.11
C LEU A 199 -13.26 -17.91 -30.87
N PHE A 200 -12.54 -17.11 -30.10
CA PHE A 200 -13.02 -16.46 -28.88
C PHE A 200 -12.75 -14.97 -29.00
N VAL A 201 -13.78 -14.15 -28.80
CA VAL A 201 -13.68 -12.68 -28.85
C VAL A 201 -14.43 -12.11 -27.67
N ASN A 202 -13.76 -11.27 -26.89
CA ASN A 202 -14.32 -10.59 -25.75
C ASN A 202 -14.25 -9.09 -25.94
N PHE A 203 -15.32 -8.40 -25.55
CA PHE A 203 -15.38 -6.94 -25.44
C PHE A 203 -15.87 -6.58 -24.05
N SER A 204 -15.16 -5.70 -23.37
CA SER A 204 -15.54 -5.20 -22.06
C SER A 204 -15.45 -3.69 -21.98
N GLY A 205 -16.22 -3.14 -21.07
CA GLY A 205 -16.22 -1.72 -20.75
C GLY A 205 -16.52 -1.54 -19.28
N VAL A 206 -15.80 -0.62 -18.66
CA VAL A 206 -15.92 -0.33 -17.24
C VAL A 206 -16.06 1.17 -17.06
N SER A 207 -17.03 1.61 -16.27
CA SER A 207 -17.13 2.97 -15.77
C SER A 207 -16.93 2.95 -14.26
N GLU A 208 -15.97 3.74 -13.77
CA GLU A 208 -15.67 3.88 -12.35
C GLU A 208 -16.00 5.29 -11.85
N GLU A 209 -16.66 5.34 -10.70
CA GLU A 209 -16.89 6.50 -9.87
C GLU A 209 -16.04 6.35 -8.61
N HIS A 210 -15.43 7.44 -8.16
CA HIS A 210 -14.56 7.37 -7.00
C HIS A 210 -14.64 8.63 -6.15
N SER A 211 -14.67 8.50 -4.82
CA SER A 211 -14.81 9.65 -3.90
C SER A 211 -13.62 10.62 -3.91
N THR A 212 -12.55 10.32 -4.66
CA THR A 212 -11.35 11.15 -4.76
C THR A 212 -11.30 12.00 -6.01
N ILE A 213 -12.24 11.82 -6.95
CA ILE A 213 -12.37 12.60 -8.18
C ILE A 213 -13.85 12.87 -8.46
N SER A 214 -14.19 14.05 -8.99
CA SER A 214 -15.60 14.42 -9.21
C SER A 214 -16.26 13.62 -10.34
N ASP A 215 -15.49 13.33 -11.38
CA ASP A 215 -16.03 12.83 -12.64
C ASP A 215 -15.77 11.32 -12.79
N PRO A 216 -16.78 10.54 -13.22
CA PRO A 216 -16.58 9.14 -13.56
C PRO A 216 -15.68 9.00 -14.79
N TYR A 217 -14.95 7.90 -14.86
CA TYR A 217 -14.08 7.59 -16.00
C TYR A 217 -14.38 6.21 -16.56
N PHE A 218 -14.37 6.12 -17.88
CA PHE A 218 -14.68 4.90 -18.63
C PHE A 218 -13.44 4.39 -19.35
N TYR A 219 -13.22 3.08 -19.30
CA TYR A 219 -12.14 2.42 -20.01
C TYR A 219 -12.62 1.10 -20.66
N PRO A 220 -12.41 0.91 -21.98
CA PRO A 220 -12.74 -0.31 -22.69
C PRO A 220 -11.56 -1.30 -22.73
N ALA A 221 -11.87 -2.56 -22.99
CA ALA A 221 -10.88 -3.57 -23.38
C ALA A 221 -11.49 -4.60 -24.34
N MET A 222 -10.64 -5.24 -25.13
CA MET A 222 -10.98 -6.36 -25.98
C MET A 222 -9.88 -7.42 -25.94
N ASP A 223 -10.26 -8.67 -26.12
CA ASP A 223 -9.33 -9.74 -26.39
C ASP A 223 -9.87 -10.70 -27.45
N LEU A 224 -8.94 -11.28 -28.21
CA LEU A 224 -9.18 -12.24 -29.25
C LEU A 224 -8.25 -13.42 -29.04
N ALA A 225 -8.82 -14.61 -29.11
CA ALA A 225 -8.10 -15.86 -29.05
C ALA A 225 -8.56 -16.75 -30.20
N TYR A 226 -7.61 -17.20 -31.03
CA TYR A 226 -7.89 -18.09 -32.14
C TYR A 226 -7.02 -19.36 -32.06
N GLN A 227 -7.68 -20.51 -31.95
CA GLN A 227 -7.06 -21.82 -31.98
C GLN A 227 -6.98 -22.31 -33.44
N PHE A 228 -5.78 -22.34 -34.01
CA PHE A 228 -5.57 -22.67 -35.42
C PHE A 228 -5.08 -24.11 -35.62
N THR A 229 -5.14 -24.95 -34.58
CA THR A 229 -4.64 -26.34 -34.59
C THR A 229 -5.16 -27.15 -35.78
N ASP A 230 -6.48 -27.06 -36.06
CA ASP A 230 -7.12 -27.84 -37.11
C ASP A 230 -6.64 -27.48 -38.52
N MET A 231 -6.19 -26.24 -38.73
CA MET A 231 -5.64 -25.78 -40.01
C MET A 231 -4.27 -26.41 -40.32
N LEU A 232 -3.58 -26.92 -39.31
CA LEU A 232 -2.26 -27.54 -39.39
C LEU A 232 -2.31 -29.04 -39.08
N ALA A 233 -3.48 -29.66 -39.25
CA ALA A 233 -3.67 -31.09 -39.09
C ALA A 233 -2.69 -31.87 -39.98
N GLY A 234 -2.03 -32.88 -39.40
CA GLY A 234 -0.99 -33.67 -40.07
C GLY A 234 0.45 -33.16 -39.87
N THR A 235 0.65 -32.05 -39.17
CA THR A 235 1.96 -31.62 -38.68
C THR A 235 2.24 -32.18 -37.27
N PRO A 236 3.49 -32.09 -36.74
CA PRO A 236 3.79 -32.43 -35.35
C PRO A 236 3.13 -31.52 -34.30
N LEU A 237 2.32 -30.54 -34.69
CA LEU A 237 1.65 -29.59 -33.80
C LEU A 237 0.42 -30.23 -33.15
N SER A 238 0.42 -30.33 -31.83
CA SER A 238 -0.69 -30.83 -31.00
C SER A 238 -1.67 -29.72 -30.60
N PHE A 239 -1.19 -28.49 -30.47
CA PHE A 239 -2.01 -27.33 -30.14
C PHE A 239 -1.37 -26.04 -30.66
N GLY A 240 -2.17 -25.16 -31.26
CA GLY A 240 -1.77 -23.83 -31.69
C GLY A 240 -2.83 -22.80 -31.34
N LYS A 241 -2.46 -21.75 -30.62
CA LYS A 241 -3.34 -20.63 -30.26
C LYS A 241 -2.64 -19.29 -30.43
N PHE A 242 -3.30 -18.39 -31.14
CA PHE A 242 -2.93 -16.99 -31.25
C PHE A 242 -3.80 -16.17 -30.30
N ARG A 243 -3.21 -15.18 -29.64
CA ARG A 243 -3.89 -14.25 -28.72
C ARG A 243 -3.54 -12.82 -29.08
N LEU A 244 -4.52 -11.95 -29.02
CA LEU A 244 -4.37 -10.50 -29.11
C LEU A 244 -5.23 -9.89 -28.03
N ALA A 245 -4.67 -9.00 -27.22
CA ALA A 245 -5.43 -8.22 -26.25
C ALA A 245 -5.09 -6.74 -26.40
N TRP A 246 -6.10 -5.90 -26.25
CA TRP A 246 -5.95 -4.45 -26.18
C TRP A 246 -6.88 -3.94 -25.10
N GLY A 247 -6.43 -3.06 -24.23
CA GLY A 247 -7.33 -2.49 -23.25
C GLY A 247 -6.73 -1.35 -22.46
N GLN A 248 -7.61 -0.68 -21.74
CA GLN A 248 -7.26 0.44 -20.89
C GLN A 248 -7.64 0.13 -19.44
N VAL A 249 -6.89 0.68 -18.49
CA VAL A 249 -7.21 0.66 -17.07
C VAL A 249 -6.98 2.05 -16.51
N GLY A 250 -8.00 2.60 -15.86
CA GLY A 250 -7.92 3.89 -15.18
C GLY A 250 -7.44 3.75 -13.73
N VAL A 251 -6.62 4.70 -13.28
CA VAL A 251 -6.18 4.85 -11.90
C VAL A 251 -6.57 6.23 -11.40
N ARG A 252 -7.34 6.26 -10.31
CA ARG A 252 -7.79 7.49 -9.66
C ARG A 252 -6.63 8.33 -9.06
N PRO A 253 -6.82 9.65 -8.91
CA PRO A 253 -6.02 10.47 -8.00
C PRO A 253 -6.11 9.99 -6.55
N SER A 254 -5.03 10.21 -5.79
CA SER A 254 -5.03 10.04 -4.32
C SER A 254 -6.04 10.98 -3.66
N ALA A 255 -6.53 10.63 -2.46
CA ALA A 255 -7.49 11.45 -1.72
C ALA A 255 -6.89 12.80 -1.31
N HIS A 256 -7.76 13.81 -1.20
CA HIS A 256 -7.41 15.16 -0.71
C HIS A 256 -6.29 15.88 -1.48
N ARG A 257 -6.19 15.66 -2.81
CA ARG A 257 -5.16 16.32 -3.65
C ARG A 257 -5.69 17.44 -4.57
N PHE A 258 -7.00 17.69 -4.60
CA PHE A 258 -7.62 18.70 -5.47
C PHE A 258 -7.49 20.13 -4.94
N GLU A 259 -7.40 20.27 -3.62
CA GLU A 259 -7.36 21.56 -2.92
C GLU A 259 -6.07 21.66 -2.10
N THR A 260 -5.56 22.89 -1.95
CA THR A 260 -4.50 23.17 -0.97
C THR A 260 -5.15 23.42 0.38
N LEU A 261 -4.77 22.64 1.38
CA LEU A 261 -5.31 22.77 2.74
C LEU A 261 -4.36 23.58 3.63
N ALA A 262 -4.76 23.78 4.88
CA ALA A 262 -3.87 24.28 5.91
C ALA A 262 -3.26 23.11 6.68
N GLU A 263 -1.99 23.22 7.04
CA GLU A 263 -1.27 22.26 7.86
C GLU A 263 -0.85 22.87 9.21
N SER A 264 -0.54 22.00 10.17
CA SER A 264 -0.10 22.35 11.52
C SER A 264 1.00 21.40 11.99
N GLY A 265 1.62 21.65 13.13
CA GLY A 265 2.71 20.79 13.64
C GLY A 265 3.99 20.89 12.83
N PHE A 266 4.21 22.02 12.16
CA PHE A 266 5.41 22.29 11.39
C PHE A 266 6.53 22.80 12.30
N SER A 267 7.76 22.49 11.88
CA SER A 267 8.97 22.81 12.61
C SER A 267 10.09 23.14 11.62
N TYR A 268 10.78 24.25 11.83
CA TYR A 268 11.84 24.70 10.91
C TYR A 268 13.20 24.66 11.60
N SER A 269 14.19 24.08 10.93
CA SER A 269 15.58 24.18 11.32
C SER A 269 16.43 24.50 10.10
N ALA A 270 17.24 25.56 10.19
CA ALA A 270 18.25 25.88 9.18
C ALA A 270 19.65 25.38 9.58
N TYR A 271 19.97 25.35 10.88
CA TYR A 271 21.30 24.99 11.40
C TYR A 271 21.37 24.61 12.89
N SER A 272 20.29 24.82 13.67
CA SER A 272 20.26 24.64 15.13
C SER A 272 18.96 23.97 15.59
N ASP A 273 18.67 24.02 16.89
CA ASP A 273 17.41 23.52 17.47
C ASP A 273 16.20 24.02 16.65
N PRO A 274 15.29 23.10 16.26
CA PRO A 274 14.13 23.44 15.46
C PRO A 274 13.21 24.43 16.19
N LEU A 275 12.70 25.41 15.44
CA LEU A 275 11.59 26.25 15.89
C LEU A 275 10.29 25.51 15.61
N ASP A 276 9.79 24.85 16.65
CA ASP A 276 8.52 24.12 16.60
C ASP A 276 7.35 25.06 16.92
N VAL A 277 6.32 25.06 16.06
CA VAL A 277 5.15 25.93 16.22
C VAL A 277 4.42 25.67 17.55
N SER A 278 4.49 24.46 18.10
CA SER A 278 3.86 24.11 19.36
C SER A 278 4.42 24.90 20.55
N LEU A 279 5.69 25.33 20.50
CA LEU A 279 6.33 26.15 21.53
C LEU A 279 5.73 27.56 21.62
N PHE A 280 4.97 27.98 20.61
CA PHE A 280 4.34 29.30 20.52
C PHE A 280 2.81 29.22 20.64
N GLY A 281 2.26 28.12 21.17
CA GLY A 281 0.82 27.91 21.32
C GLY A 281 0.14 27.31 20.08
N GLY A 282 0.92 26.84 19.11
CA GLY A 282 0.43 26.26 17.87
C GLY A 282 0.16 27.29 16.77
N GLY A 283 -0.23 26.80 15.60
CA GLY A 283 -0.49 27.64 14.44
C GLY A 283 -0.78 26.82 13.18
N TYR A 284 -1.28 27.52 12.16
CA TYR A 284 -1.55 26.97 10.85
C TYR A 284 -0.79 27.74 9.79
N ARG A 285 -0.40 27.04 8.74
CA ARG A 285 0.11 27.62 7.50
C ARG A 285 -0.58 26.98 6.31
N VAL A 286 -0.44 27.59 5.14
CA VAL A 286 -0.82 26.94 3.88
C VAL A 286 0.13 25.76 3.66
N ASP A 287 -0.42 24.61 3.30
CA ASP A 287 0.35 23.39 3.00
C ASP A 287 1.35 23.65 1.86
N ASP A 288 2.59 23.20 2.05
CA ASP A 288 3.64 23.28 1.03
C ASP A 288 3.35 22.39 -0.20
N ASP A 289 2.46 21.42 -0.04
CA ASP A 289 1.94 20.59 -1.13
C ASP A 289 0.73 21.28 -1.78
N LYS A 290 0.96 21.84 -2.96
CA LYS A 290 -0.08 22.51 -3.72
C LYS A 290 -1.14 21.51 -4.21
N GLY A 291 -2.41 21.82 -3.97
CA GLY A 291 -3.54 21.13 -4.58
C GLY A 291 -3.63 21.37 -6.10
N ASN A 292 -4.30 20.46 -6.79
CA ASN A 292 -4.52 20.55 -8.22
C ASN A 292 -5.99 20.25 -8.58
N PRO A 293 -6.81 21.26 -8.87
CA PRO A 293 -8.23 21.06 -9.20
C PRO A 293 -8.43 20.42 -10.59
N SER A 294 -7.38 20.34 -11.40
CA SER A 294 -7.42 19.82 -12.78
C SER A 294 -6.99 18.35 -12.88
N LEU A 295 -6.90 17.63 -11.76
CA LEU A 295 -6.49 16.23 -11.73
C LEU A 295 -7.46 15.33 -12.51
N LYS A 296 -6.88 14.47 -13.34
CA LYS A 296 -7.59 13.43 -14.10
C LYS A 296 -7.14 12.04 -13.66
N PRO A 297 -7.89 10.98 -13.97
CA PRO A 297 -7.39 9.62 -13.80
C PRO A 297 -6.16 9.40 -14.69
N GLU A 298 -5.18 8.67 -14.16
CA GLU A 298 -4.10 8.09 -14.96
C GLU A 298 -4.66 6.96 -15.81
N LEU A 299 -4.27 6.88 -17.08
CA LEU A 299 -4.78 5.88 -18.02
C LEU A 299 -3.65 5.00 -18.54
N LYS A 300 -3.66 3.73 -18.15
CA LYS A 300 -2.74 2.71 -18.68
C LYS A 300 -3.39 2.00 -19.86
N THR A 301 -2.80 2.11 -21.04
CA THR A 301 -3.18 1.37 -22.25
C THR A 301 -2.19 0.24 -22.50
N GLU A 302 -2.71 -0.99 -22.65
CA GLU A 302 -1.92 -2.20 -22.87
C GLU A 302 -2.31 -2.85 -24.20
N THR A 303 -1.33 -3.27 -24.99
CA THR A 303 -1.51 -4.13 -26.17
C THR A 303 -0.61 -5.35 -26.04
N GLU A 304 -1.19 -6.54 -26.12
CA GLU A 304 -0.49 -7.82 -26.00
C GLU A 304 -0.73 -8.70 -27.23
N PHE A 305 0.32 -9.34 -27.71
CA PHE A 305 0.29 -10.41 -28.69
C PHE A 305 0.87 -11.68 -28.09
N GLY A 306 0.17 -12.80 -28.21
CA GLY A 306 0.58 -14.10 -27.70
C GLY A 306 0.51 -15.18 -28.78
N LEU A 307 1.48 -16.08 -28.77
CA LEU A 307 1.48 -17.29 -29.59
C LEU A 307 1.86 -18.47 -28.70
N ASP A 308 0.95 -19.44 -28.60
CA ASP A 308 1.12 -20.65 -27.82
C ASP A 308 1.10 -21.86 -28.76
N MET A 309 2.15 -22.67 -28.72
CA MET A 309 2.29 -23.86 -29.55
C MET A 309 2.74 -25.05 -28.71
N ARG A 310 2.16 -26.23 -28.96
CA ARG A 310 2.57 -27.50 -28.36
C ARG A 310 2.75 -28.54 -29.45
N PHE A 311 3.76 -29.38 -29.29
CA PHE A 311 4.23 -30.31 -30.31
C PHE A 311 4.42 -31.72 -29.74
N LEU A 312 4.34 -32.73 -30.62
CA LEU A 312 4.67 -34.12 -30.35
C LEU A 312 3.88 -34.71 -29.18
N ASP A 313 2.56 -34.58 -29.22
CA ASP A 313 1.64 -34.97 -28.14
C ASP A 313 1.98 -34.24 -26.84
N ASP A 314 2.10 -32.91 -26.95
CA ASP A 314 2.42 -31.99 -25.85
C ASP A 314 3.77 -32.23 -25.15
N ARG A 315 4.70 -32.97 -25.77
CA ARG A 315 6.07 -33.19 -25.22
C ARG A 315 6.95 -31.95 -25.26
N PHE A 316 6.66 -31.01 -26.15
CA PHE A 316 7.36 -29.74 -26.24
C PHE A 316 6.35 -28.60 -26.34
N SER A 317 6.51 -27.56 -25.52
CA SER A 317 5.67 -26.36 -25.52
C SER A 317 6.51 -25.10 -25.71
N LEU A 318 6.07 -24.22 -26.59
CA LEU A 318 6.64 -22.90 -26.81
C LEU A 318 5.53 -21.86 -26.67
N SER A 319 5.74 -20.90 -25.78
CA SER A 319 4.87 -19.74 -25.60
C SER A 319 5.68 -18.47 -25.80
N ILE A 320 5.22 -17.60 -26.70
CA ILE A 320 5.81 -16.29 -26.97
C ILE A 320 4.76 -15.25 -26.62
N THR A 321 5.15 -14.22 -25.88
CA THR A 321 4.27 -13.09 -25.57
C THR A 321 5.06 -11.80 -25.70
N SER A 322 4.48 -10.83 -26.40
CA SER A 322 5.01 -9.48 -26.59
C SER A 322 3.94 -8.49 -26.16
N TYR A 323 4.30 -7.57 -25.27
CA TYR A 323 3.37 -6.58 -24.74
C TYR A 323 3.98 -5.19 -24.79
N GLN A 324 3.12 -4.19 -24.95
CA GLN A 324 3.48 -2.78 -24.85
C GLN A 324 2.49 -2.07 -23.94
N ASN A 325 3.03 -1.29 -23.00
CA ASN A 325 2.28 -0.49 -22.05
C ASN A 325 2.59 0.99 -22.24
N ASN A 326 1.54 1.80 -22.39
CA ASN A 326 1.62 3.25 -22.43
C ASN A 326 0.79 3.83 -21.27
N ILE A 327 1.39 4.68 -20.45
CA ILE A 327 0.72 5.34 -19.33
C ILE A 327 0.61 6.82 -19.68
N GLU A 328 -0.62 7.32 -19.79
CA GLU A 328 -0.92 8.71 -20.04
C GLU A 328 -1.50 9.35 -18.78
N ASP A 329 -1.25 10.65 -18.61
CA ASP A 329 -1.70 11.43 -17.45
C ASP A 329 -1.24 10.83 -16.11
N MET A 330 0.01 10.35 -16.06
CA MET A 330 0.58 9.67 -14.89
C MET A 330 0.54 10.58 -13.66
N LEU A 331 0.04 10.06 -12.54
CA LEU A 331 -0.19 10.86 -11.34
C LEU A 331 1.06 10.90 -10.44
N ILE A 332 1.77 12.03 -10.45
CA ILE A 332 3.04 12.18 -9.72
C ILE A 332 3.14 13.47 -8.90
N ASN A 333 3.97 13.44 -7.86
CA ASN A 333 4.41 14.63 -7.15
C ASN A 333 5.53 15.31 -7.93
N VAL A 334 5.31 16.53 -8.39
CA VAL A 334 6.29 17.33 -9.11
C VAL A 334 6.82 18.44 -8.20
N SER A 335 8.14 18.51 -8.03
CA SER A 335 8.78 19.60 -7.30
C SER A 335 8.50 20.94 -7.96
N LYS A 336 8.22 21.96 -7.15
CA LYS A 336 8.04 23.34 -7.60
C LYS A 336 9.22 24.19 -7.16
N SER A 337 9.40 25.32 -7.83
CA SER A 337 10.32 26.34 -7.35
C SER A 337 9.77 26.92 -6.05
N PRO A 338 10.56 27.02 -4.97
CA PRO A 338 10.10 27.62 -3.71
C PRO A 338 9.57 29.04 -3.87
N SER A 339 9.99 29.77 -4.92
CA SER A 339 9.45 31.09 -5.28
C SER A 339 7.95 31.10 -5.62
N THR A 340 7.36 29.92 -5.86
CA THR A 340 5.91 29.77 -6.07
C THR A 340 5.11 29.68 -4.77
N GLY A 341 5.79 29.58 -3.63
CA GLY A 341 5.18 29.40 -2.31
C GLY A 341 4.80 27.95 -1.98
N TYR A 342 5.29 26.99 -2.76
CA TYR A 342 5.03 25.55 -2.61
C TYR A 342 6.29 24.75 -2.93
N ASP A 343 6.45 23.60 -2.29
CA ASP A 343 7.56 22.68 -2.53
C ASP A 343 7.19 21.61 -3.56
N THR A 344 5.93 21.14 -3.55
CA THR A 344 5.45 20.14 -4.50
C THR A 344 4.04 20.43 -5.02
N GLN A 345 3.65 19.75 -6.09
CA GLN A 345 2.27 19.67 -6.55
C GLN A 345 1.99 18.27 -7.12
N TYR A 346 0.87 17.68 -6.75
CA TYR A 346 0.37 16.45 -7.38
C TYR A 346 -0.27 16.76 -8.72
N MET A 347 0.19 16.15 -9.80
CA MET A 347 -0.32 16.44 -11.14
C MET A 347 -0.18 15.26 -12.11
N ASN A 348 -0.98 15.32 -13.18
CA ASN A 348 -0.84 14.47 -14.36
C ASN A 348 0.41 14.91 -15.15
N ALA A 349 1.24 13.96 -15.56
CA ALA A 349 2.50 14.17 -16.28
C ALA A 349 2.46 13.72 -17.74
#